data_AF-A0A2D6KTK0-F1
#
_entry.id   AF-A0A2D6KTK0-F1
#
_cell.length_a   1.000
_cell.length_b   1.000
_cell.length_c   1.000
_cell.angle_alpha   90.00
_cell.angle_beta   90.00
_cell.angle_gamma   90.00
#
_symmetry.space_group_name_H-M   'P 1'
#
loop_
_entity.id
_entity.type
_entity.pdbx_description
1 polymer ?
#
loop_
_entity_poly.entity_id
_entity_poly.type
_entity_poly.pdbx_seq_one_letter_code
_entity_poly.pdbx_strand_id
1 'polypeptide(L)'
;MLHRSNHCGSFPKLLFNYYAYRRGLPASTTKIKMERGWDIRYSSGNHPVEVISSMPFDGDFSDYINRGMNGYKGWWNFVTGNFRTAPFLEDTDSVPIKIDRDSVKPGTFVYKGDGHALVTSKIDDSGEVHFLDSHPGGSITFNQTLSAIPFVKRWSEDASEASLKRAYDGFRSMRFSKVEDGRVRYFTNEEMKEFEFSIEQYKTMEKMRAVRDGVGLEVNGKFVKKYSQLVRARLQLGDESPVSFLELSSQELGNMFRERASFVDEAWNEVLRGGAIVFPNDSSSENIYQANGRWEVWSSPSSDIDRKNKYDYIGDRLEEMIVGFPDLKGVDYQGFDSRDELITALIDLKERNFALEVFHYENSSGESFGLNLNDVEERLFDLSFDPNHPPELRWGAPEGSLERGGMKMISTPLKSGRILGTLESYDLERGLRFVPERQNDSTSLDSSDSPSEPPFDLIKPRLERLVEAM
;
A
#
# COMPACT_ATOMS: atom_id res chain seq x y z
N MET A 1 22.70 -10.73 -3.82
CA MET A 1 22.63 -10.47 -2.36
C MET A 1 21.79 -9.22 -2.05
N LEU A 2 21.95 -8.10 -2.77
CA LEU A 2 21.03 -6.94 -2.74
C LEU A 2 19.54 -7.31 -2.87
N HIS A 3 19.22 -8.34 -3.67
CA HIS A 3 17.87 -8.89 -3.81
C HIS A 3 17.22 -9.31 -2.48
N ARG A 4 17.99 -9.74 -1.47
CA ARG A 4 17.43 -10.10 -0.15
C ARG A 4 17.15 -8.88 0.74
N SER A 5 17.72 -7.73 0.39
CA SER A 5 17.56 -6.47 1.10
C SER A 5 16.59 -5.52 0.38
N ASN A 6 15.94 -5.95 -0.71
CA ASN A 6 15.03 -5.13 -1.49
C ASN A 6 13.58 -5.56 -1.23
N HIS A 7 12.91 -4.86 -0.32
CA HIS A 7 11.47 -4.94 -0.08
C HIS A 7 10.98 -3.54 0.27
N CYS A 8 9.67 -3.31 0.26
CA CYS A 8 9.04 -1.99 0.43
C CYS A 8 9.66 -1.18 1.59
N GLY A 9 9.84 -1.82 2.73
CA GLY A 9 10.40 -1.25 3.94
C GLY A 9 11.86 -0.80 3.88
N SER A 10 12.71 -1.47 3.10
CA SER A 10 14.14 -1.16 2.99
C SER A 10 14.47 -0.35 1.74
N PHE A 11 13.58 -0.37 0.74
CA PHE A 11 13.79 0.25 -0.57
C PHE A 11 14.09 1.76 -0.50
N PRO A 12 13.38 2.59 0.29
CA PRO A 12 13.73 3.99 0.44
C PRO A 12 15.18 4.18 0.92
N LYS A 13 15.60 3.39 1.92
CA LYS A 13 16.95 3.50 2.51
C LYS A 13 18.02 2.99 1.56
N LEU A 14 17.73 1.90 0.85
CA LEU A 14 18.63 1.34 -0.15
C LEU A 14 18.89 2.33 -1.28
N LEU A 15 17.84 2.98 -1.79
CA LEU A 15 17.94 3.99 -2.84
C LEU A 15 18.78 5.20 -2.37
N PHE A 16 18.53 5.67 -1.14
CA PHE A 16 19.28 6.76 -0.53
C PHE A 16 20.77 6.42 -0.38
N ASN A 17 21.08 5.26 0.22
CA ASN A 17 22.44 4.78 0.42
C ASN A 17 23.17 4.54 -0.91
N TYR A 18 22.47 4.01 -1.93
CA TYR A 18 23.01 3.86 -3.28
C TYR A 18 23.38 5.22 -3.89
N TYR A 19 22.48 6.20 -3.81
CA TYR A 19 22.76 7.54 -4.34
C TYR A 19 23.94 8.19 -3.61
N ALA A 20 23.96 8.13 -2.28
CA ALA A 20 25.05 8.69 -1.47
C ALA A 20 26.40 8.06 -1.83
N TYR A 21 26.46 6.73 -1.92
CA TYR A 21 27.65 6.01 -2.36
C TYR A 21 28.11 6.46 -3.75
N ARG A 22 27.20 6.51 -4.73
CA ARG A 22 27.52 6.88 -6.12
C ARG A 22 27.99 8.32 -6.27
N ARG A 23 27.65 9.20 -5.32
CA ARG A 23 28.02 10.62 -5.32
C ARG A 23 29.14 10.96 -4.33
N GLY A 24 29.63 9.99 -3.55
CA GLY A 24 30.61 10.26 -2.48
C GLY A 24 30.06 11.15 -1.37
N LEU A 25 28.74 11.12 -1.13
CA LEU A 25 28.09 11.90 -0.07
C LEU A 25 28.14 11.15 1.26
N PRO A 26 28.26 11.86 2.41
CA PRO A 26 28.12 11.25 3.72
C PRO A 26 26.71 10.67 3.90
N ALA A 27 26.63 9.48 4.47
CA ALA A 27 25.37 8.83 4.81
C ALA A 27 25.54 7.97 6.06
N SER A 28 24.46 7.81 6.80
CA SER A 28 24.44 7.04 8.04
C SER A 28 23.26 6.08 8.02
N THR A 29 23.32 5.00 8.79
CA THR A 29 22.18 4.13 9.09
C THR A 29 22.04 3.99 10.60
N THR A 30 20.83 4.15 11.12
CA THR A 30 20.58 4.09 12.56
C THR A 30 20.24 2.66 12.98
N LYS A 31 20.87 2.17 14.05
CA LYS A 31 20.37 1.00 14.77
C LYS A 31 19.39 1.46 15.84
N ILE A 32 18.24 0.80 15.88
CA ILE A 32 17.15 1.15 16.80
C ILE A 32 16.90 0.06 17.84
N LYS A 33 16.23 0.44 18.92
CA LYS A 33 15.66 -0.46 19.91
C LYS A 33 14.18 -0.15 20.11
N MET A 34 13.36 -1.18 20.28
CA MET A 34 11.94 -1.03 20.60
C MET A 34 11.72 -0.79 22.10
N GLU A 35 10.75 0.06 22.44
CA GLU A 35 10.27 0.21 23.81
C GLU A 35 9.21 -0.84 24.14
N ARG A 36 8.25 -1.07 23.23
CA ARG A 36 7.17 -2.06 23.39
C ARG A 36 6.86 -2.78 22.08
N GLY A 37 6.72 -4.09 22.14
CA GLY A 37 6.38 -4.95 21.02
C GLY A 37 7.14 -6.27 21.08
N TRP A 38 6.74 -7.22 20.25
CA TRP A 38 7.44 -8.51 20.09
C TRP A 38 8.39 -8.51 18.88
N ASP A 39 8.05 -7.73 17.86
CA ASP A 39 8.83 -7.53 16.66
C ASP A 39 9.07 -6.03 16.44
N ILE A 40 10.34 -5.66 16.26
CA ILE A 40 10.76 -4.26 16.08
C ILE A 40 10.21 -3.61 14.80
N ARG A 41 9.78 -4.41 13.82
CA ARG A 41 9.10 -3.98 12.59
C ARG A 41 7.69 -3.45 12.87
N TYR A 42 7.07 -3.94 13.94
CA TYR A 42 5.68 -3.66 14.31
C TYR A 42 5.53 -2.97 15.68
N SER A 43 6.66 -2.65 16.32
CA SER A 43 6.73 -2.09 17.67
C SER A 43 6.36 -0.61 17.75
N SER A 44 6.38 -0.09 18.98
CA SER A 44 6.18 1.33 19.29
C SER A 44 7.27 1.87 20.22
N GLY A 45 7.50 3.18 20.15
CA GLY A 45 8.55 3.85 20.93
C GLY A 45 9.97 3.47 20.46
N ASN A 46 10.14 3.21 19.17
CA ASN A 46 11.47 2.90 18.64
C ASN A 46 12.36 4.14 18.77
N HIS A 47 13.59 3.93 19.24
CA HIS A 47 14.56 5.00 19.46
C HIS A 47 15.96 4.57 19.02
N PRO A 48 16.80 5.52 18.57
CA PRO A 48 18.17 5.24 18.16
C PRO A 48 19.01 4.76 19.36
N VAL A 49 19.90 3.82 19.09
CA VAL A 49 20.92 3.35 20.06
C VAL A 49 22.34 3.44 19.51
N GLU A 50 22.51 3.47 18.20
CA GLU A 50 23.81 3.54 17.54
C GLU A 50 23.64 4.10 16.11
N VAL A 51 24.61 4.88 15.63
CA VAL A 51 24.64 5.41 14.27
C VAL A 51 25.85 4.84 13.53
N ILE A 52 25.59 4.14 12.42
CA ILE A 52 26.61 3.54 11.56
C ILE A 52 26.84 4.49 10.40
N SER A 53 27.94 5.24 10.46
CA SER A 53 28.27 6.24 9.43
C SER A 53 29.05 5.64 8.26
N SER A 54 28.99 6.28 7.09
CA SER A 54 29.70 5.89 5.86
C SER A 54 31.22 6.13 5.89
N MET A 55 31.76 6.72 6.94
CA MET A 55 33.17 7.10 7.01
C MET A 55 34.20 5.95 7.02
N PRO A 56 33.97 4.80 7.69
CA PRO A 56 34.95 3.73 7.81
C PRO A 56 34.90 2.71 6.64
N PHE A 57 34.19 3.02 5.55
CA PHE A 57 34.00 2.08 4.45
C PHE A 57 35.05 2.27 3.35
N ASP A 58 35.74 1.18 3.00
CA ASP A 58 36.88 1.17 2.06
C ASP A 58 36.48 1.25 0.57
N GLY A 59 35.26 1.75 0.28
CA GLY A 59 34.80 2.00 -1.09
C GLY A 59 34.04 0.86 -1.79
N ASP A 60 33.85 -0.31 -1.17
CA ASP A 60 32.97 -1.37 -1.69
C ASP A 60 31.50 -1.09 -1.30
N PHE A 61 30.63 -0.90 -2.30
CA PHE A 61 29.20 -0.72 -2.08
C PHE A 61 28.53 -1.89 -1.37
N SER A 62 28.95 -3.12 -1.70
CA SER A 62 28.37 -4.32 -1.09
C SER A 62 28.71 -4.38 0.39
N ASP A 63 29.94 -4.05 0.76
CA ASP A 63 30.35 -3.91 2.17
C ASP A 63 29.58 -2.77 2.86
N TYR A 64 29.40 -1.63 2.17
CA TYR A 64 28.61 -0.50 2.66
C TYR A 64 27.17 -0.88 3.03
N ILE A 65 26.45 -1.52 2.12
CA ILE A 65 25.07 -1.95 2.37
C ILE A 65 25.03 -3.09 3.41
N ASN A 66 25.98 -4.03 3.37
CA ASN A 66 25.97 -5.15 4.31
C ASN A 66 26.23 -4.69 5.74
N ARG A 67 27.28 -3.91 6.02
CA ARG A 67 27.50 -3.44 7.40
C ARG A 67 26.54 -2.33 7.78
N GLY A 68 26.12 -1.50 6.83
CA GLY A 68 25.19 -0.40 7.07
C GLY A 68 23.77 -0.88 7.40
N MET A 69 23.19 -1.77 6.58
CA MET A 69 21.79 -2.18 6.68
C MET A 69 21.61 -3.61 7.20
N ASN A 70 22.37 -4.59 6.71
CA ASN A 70 22.18 -6.00 7.08
C ASN A 70 22.81 -6.37 8.44
N GLY A 71 23.85 -5.64 8.85
CA GLY A 71 24.64 -5.87 10.05
C GLY A 71 25.45 -7.18 10.06
N TYR A 72 25.99 -7.56 11.22
CA TYR A 72 26.88 -8.71 11.38
C TYR A 72 26.19 -9.86 12.13
N LYS A 73 26.41 -11.11 11.70
CA LYS A 73 25.89 -12.33 12.35
C LYS A 73 24.35 -12.40 12.51
N GLY A 74 23.61 -11.91 11.51
CA GLY A 74 22.14 -12.04 11.48
C GLY A 74 21.37 -10.97 12.24
N TRP A 75 22.04 -9.91 12.71
CA TRP A 75 21.40 -8.74 13.34
C TRP A 75 21.25 -7.61 12.31
N TRP A 76 20.01 -7.34 11.91
CA TRP A 76 19.69 -6.23 11.00
C TRP A 76 19.96 -4.88 11.67
N ASN A 77 20.70 -4.01 10.99
CA ASN A 77 20.88 -2.62 11.42
C ASN A 77 19.73 -1.73 10.94
N PHE A 78 19.07 -2.11 9.84
CA PHE A 78 17.92 -1.41 9.30
C PHE A 78 16.74 -2.35 9.08
N VAL A 79 15.56 -1.93 9.51
CA VAL A 79 14.26 -2.57 9.30
C VAL A 79 13.17 -1.52 9.15
N THR A 80 11.95 -1.89 8.77
CA THR A 80 10.79 -0.96 8.71
C THR A 80 10.55 -0.20 10.02
N GLY A 81 10.93 -0.80 11.15
CA GLY A 81 10.87 -0.16 12.47
C GLY A 81 11.66 1.15 12.57
N ASN A 82 12.66 1.38 11.71
CA ASN A 82 13.43 2.62 11.65
C ASN A 82 12.57 3.84 11.29
N PHE A 83 11.48 3.62 10.57
CA PHE A 83 10.49 4.67 10.26
C PHE A 83 9.51 4.90 11.40
N ARG A 84 9.41 3.99 12.38
CA ARG A 84 8.52 4.07 13.56
C ARG A 84 9.13 4.83 14.74
N THR A 85 9.88 5.87 14.45
CA THR A 85 10.56 6.71 15.44
C THR A 85 9.81 8.02 15.64
N ALA A 86 9.83 8.53 16.87
CA ALA A 86 9.20 9.81 17.20
C ALA A 86 9.85 10.97 16.41
N PRO A 87 9.08 11.96 15.94
CA PRO A 87 9.57 12.96 15.00
C PRO A 87 10.62 13.92 15.59
N PHE A 88 10.71 14.00 16.91
CA PHE A 88 11.66 14.89 17.62
C PHE A 88 12.98 14.20 17.96
N LEU A 89 13.05 12.88 17.79
CA LEU A 89 14.30 12.16 18.03
C LEU A 89 15.30 12.54 16.94
N GLU A 90 16.46 13.00 17.38
CA GLU A 90 17.65 13.09 16.55
C GLU A 90 18.19 11.69 16.22
N ASP A 91 19.17 11.62 15.34
CA ASP A 91 19.83 10.36 14.96
C ASP A 91 18.90 9.28 14.39
N THR A 92 17.76 9.68 13.82
CA THR A 92 16.81 8.80 13.12
C THR A 92 17.04 8.81 11.61
N ASP A 93 16.77 7.70 10.91
CA ASP A 93 16.99 7.60 9.46
C ASP A 93 16.09 8.51 8.61
N SER A 94 14.98 9.01 9.16
CA SER A 94 14.00 9.77 8.40
C SER A 94 13.24 10.76 9.27
N VAL A 95 12.75 11.82 8.65
CA VAL A 95 11.97 12.86 9.29
C VAL A 95 10.64 13.07 8.55
N PRO A 96 9.54 13.41 9.25
CA PRO A 96 8.31 13.83 8.59
C PRO A 96 8.53 15.14 7.85
N ILE A 97 7.83 15.30 6.73
CA ILE A 97 7.88 16.53 5.93
C ILE A 97 6.51 17.18 5.85
N LYS A 98 6.49 18.44 5.41
CA LYS A 98 5.24 19.10 5.04
C LYS A 98 4.67 18.45 3.77
N ILE A 99 3.34 18.51 3.59
CA ILE A 99 2.68 18.02 2.38
C ILE A 99 2.41 19.22 1.47
N ASP A 100 3.34 19.51 0.58
CA ASP A 100 3.22 20.48 -0.51
C ASP A 100 4.18 20.14 -1.65
N ARG A 101 4.17 20.94 -2.72
CA ARG A 101 5.00 20.75 -3.93
C ARG A 101 6.49 20.98 -3.71
N ASP A 102 6.86 21.74 -2.67
CA ASP A 102 8.26 22.00 -2.36
C ASP A 102 8.87 20.88 -1.51
N SER A 103 8.04 20.19 -0.75
CA SER A 103 8.46 19.16 0.20
C SER A 103 8.37 17.76 -0.39
N VAL A 104 7.23 17.40 -1.00
CA VAL A 104 6.99 16.07 -1.57
C VAL A 104 7.63 16.04 -2.95
N LYS A 105 8.71 15.25 -3.09
CA LYS A 105 9.57 15.23 -4.28
C LYS A 105 9.95 13.80 -4.63
N PRO A 106 10.34 13.51 -5.88
CA PRO A 106 10.88 12.21 -6.23
C PRO A 106 11.99 11.78 -5.26
N GLY A 107 11.85 10.60 -4.66
CA GLY A 107 12.76 10.09 -3.63
C GLY A 107 12.33 10.34 -2.17
N THR A 108 11.36 11.23 -1.91
CA THR A 108 10.62 11.17 -0.64
C THR A 108 9.77 9.89 -0.60
N PHE A 109 9.26 9.51 0.55
CA PHE A 109 8.47 8.29 0.66
C PHE A 109 7.32 8.48 1.65
N VAL A 110 6.28 7.68 1.49
CA VAL A 110 5.18 7.58 2.46
C VAL A 110 5.32 6.27 3.21
N TYR A 111 5.26 6.34 4.54
CA TYR A 111 5.24 5.18 5.40
C TYR A 111 3.82 4.92 5.90
N LYS A 112 3.40 3.66 5.83
CA LYS A 112 2.13 3.19 6.38
C LYS A 112 2.40 2.42 7.68
N GLY A 113 1.59 2.66 8.70
CA GLY A 113 1.73 2.04 10.02
C GLY A 113 1.53 0.53 10.04
N ASP A 114 1.18 -0.09 8.90
CA ASP A 114 1.15 -1.54 8.66
C ASP A 114 2.51 -2.12 8.25
N GLY A 115 3.53 -1.28 8.04
CA GLY A 115 4.90 -1.71 7.68
C GLY A 115 5.29 -1.45 6.23
N HIS A 116 4.38 -1.00 5.37
CA HIS A 116 4.65 -0.74 3.96
C HIS A 116 5.24 0.66 3.74
N ALA A 117 6.17 0.80 2.81
CA ALA A 117 6.71 2.10 2.41
C ALA A 117 6.75 2.22 0.89
N LEU A 118 6.36 3.39 0.40
CA LEU A 118 6.22 3.68 -1.03
C LEU A 118 7.04 4.92 -1.37
N VAL A 119 7.95 4.81 -2.34
CA VAL A 119 8.81 5.93 -2.74
C VAL A 119 8.08 6.79 -3.76
N THR A 120 7.95 8.08 -3.52
CA THR A 120 7.38 9.03 -4.48
C THR A 120 8.21 9.04 -5.76
N SER A 121 7.57 8.82 -6.91
CA SER A 121 8.19 8.85 -8.24
C SER A 121 7.94 10.16 -8.96
N LYS A 122 6.67 10.59 -9.02
CA LYS A 122 6.21 11.85 -9.60
C LYS A 122 4.91 12.31 -8.94
N ILE A 123 4.57 13.57 -9.16
CA ILE A 123 3.29 14.16 -8.76
C ILE A 123 2.75 14.88 -9.99
N ASP A 124 1.60 14.47 -10.51
CA ASP A 124 0.98 15.16 -11.65
C ASP A 124 0.19 16.39 -11.19
N ASP A 125 -0.26 17.22 -12.12
CA ASP A 125 -0.91 18.50 -11.80
C ASP A 125 -2.28 18.33 -11.12
N SER A 126 -2.93 17.16 -11.22
CA SER A 126 -4.15 16.88 -10.45
C SER A 126 -3.88 16.68 -8.96
N GLY A 127 -2.60 16.54 -8.59
CA GLY A 127 -2.16 16.27 -7.23
C GLY A 127 -2.08 14.78 -6.92
N GLU A 128 -2.21 13.90 -7.92
CA GLU A 128 -1.98 12.48 -7.74
C GLU A 128 -0.49 12.21 -7.53
N VAL A 129 -0.19 11.42 -6.51
CA VAL A 129 1.18 10.98 -6.23
C VAL A 129 1.34 9.57 -6.77
N HIS A 130 2.31 9.40 -7.65
CA HIS A 130 2.68 8.12 -8.23
C HIS A 130 3.85 7.56 -7.43
N PHE A 131 3.82 6.27 -7.12
CA PHE A 131 4.80 5.62 -6.26
C PHE A 131 5.59 4.52 -6.98
N LEU A 132 6.81 4.29 -6.51
CA LEU A 132 7.56 3.06 -6.71
C LEU A 132 7.34 2.17 -5.49
N ASP A 133 7.00 0.91 -5.73
CA ASP A 133 6.80 -0.10 -4.71
C ASP A 133 7.73 -1.29 -4.94
N SER A 134 8.44 -1.72 -3.91
CA SER A 134 9.34 -2.87 -3.99
C SER A 134 8.74 -4.06 -3.25
N HIS A 135 8.74 -5.21 -3.90
CA HIS A 135 8.17 -6.44 -3.33
C HIS A 135 9.26 -7.36 -2.78
N PRO A 136 8.96 -8.21 -1.79
CA PRO A 136 9.92 -9.19 -1.25
C PRO A 136 10.53 -10.13 -2.31
N GLY A 137 9.81 -10.34 -3.43
CA GLY A 137 10.30 -11.07 -4.61
C GLY A 137 11.36 -10.34 -5.44
N GLY A 138 11.76 -9.12 -5.05
CA GLY A 138 12.79 -8.32 -5.72
C GLY A 138 12.30 -7.45 -6.88
N SER A 139 11.03 -7.58 -7.28
CA SER A 139 10.41 -6.73 -8.29
C SER A 139 10.13 -5.32 -7.75
N ILE A 140 10.04 -4.36 -8.67
CA ILE A 140 9.63 -2.99 -8.41
C ILE A 140 8.46 -2.67 -9.35
N THR A 141 7.33 -2.23 -8.80
CA THR A 141 6.16 -1.79 -9.57
C THR A 141 5.97 -0.28 -9.46
N PHE A 142 5.22 0.29 -10.40
CA PHE A 142 5.00 1.74 -10.54
C PHE A 142 3.53 2.11 -10.75
N ASN A 143 2.62 1.17 -10.46
CA ASN A 143 1.17 1.29 -10.61
C ASN A 143 0.45 1.70 -9.31
N GLN A 144 1.20 1.98 -8.25
CA GLN A 144 0.64 2.43 -6.97
C GLN A 144 0.48 3.94 -6.98
N THR A 145 -0.71 4.42 -6.59
CA THR A 145 -1.01 5.85 -6.48
C THR A 145 -1.55 6.18 -5.09
N LEU A 146 -2.24 7.31 -4.89
CA LEU A 146 -2.79 7.68 -3.58
C LEU A 146 -3.79 6.65 -3.02
N SER A 147 -4.35 5.77 -3.86
CA SER A 147 -5.15 4.62 -3.42
C SER A 147 -4.39 3.69 -2.47
N ALA A 148 -3.06 3.67 -2.55
CA ALA A 148 -2.21 2.83 -1.71
C ALA A 148 -2.09 3.36 -0.27
N ILE A 149 -2.53 4.59 0.01
CA ILE A 149 -2.43 5.26 1.32
C ILE A 149 -3.80 5.70 1.87
N PRO A 150 -4.77 4.79 2.03
CA PRO A 150 -6.14 5.16 2.39
C PRO A 150 -6.26 5.70 3.82
N PHE A 151 -5.38 5.28 4.74
CA PHE A 151 -5.47 5.60 6.17
C PHE A 151 -4.12 5.89 6.82
N VAL A 152 -4.18 6.63 7.93
CA VAL A 152 -3.08 6.83 8.88
C VAL A 152 -3.53 6.20 10.19
N LYS A 153 -2.91 5.08 10.57
CA LYS A 153 -3.33 4.22 11.71
C LYS A 153 -2.72 4.66 13.04
N ARG A 154 -1.62 5.41 13.05
CA ARG A 154 -0.91 5.75 14.29
C ARG A 154 -0.78 7.26 14.44
N TRP A 155 -1.52 7.78 15.42
CA TRP A 155 -1.76 9.21 15.61
C TRP A 155 -1.38 9.71 17.01
N SER A 156 -1.39 11.03 17.13
CA SER A 156 -1.28 11.79 18.38
C SER A 156 -2.68 12.10 18.90
N GLU A 157 -2.99 11.82 20.17
CA GLU A 157 -4.29 12.19 20.77
C GLU A 157 -4.45 13.71 20.92
N ASP A 158 -3.34 14.39 21.17
CA ASP A 158 -3.17 15.84 21.11
C ASP A 158 -1.81 16.10 20.43
N ALA A 159 -1.61 17.14 19.62
CA ALA A 159 -0.31 17.41 18.97
C ALA A 159 0.90 17.67 19.91
N SER A 160 0.83 17.24 21.17
CA SER A 160 1.91 17.31 22.15
C SER A 160 3.07 16.37 21.78
N GLU A 161 4.26 16.71 22.27
CA GLU A 161 5.45 15.88 22.11
C GLU A 161 5.27 14.47 22.69
N ALA A 162 4.54 14.36 23.80
CA ALA A 162 4.26 13.09 24.47
C ALA A 162 3.41 12.15 23.61
N SER A 163 2.40 12.69 22.94
CA SER A 163 1.47 11.94 22.08
C SER A 163 2.07 11.64 20.70
N LEU A 164 2.90 12.54 20.17
CA LEU A 164 3.59 12.36 18.89
C LEU A 164 4.72 11.30 18.94
N LYS A 165 5.04 10.76 20.13
CA LYS A 165 5.99 9.64 20.28
C LYS A 165 5.66 8.40 19.44
N ARG A 166 4.41 8.28 19.01
CA ARG A 166 3.91 7.16 18.20
C ARG A 166 3.45 7.58 16.81
N ALA A 167 3.65 8.85 16.42
CA ALA A 167 3.27 9.35 15.11
C ALA A 167 4.41 9.13 14.12
N TYR A 168 4.21 8.20 13.19
CA TYR A 168 5.21 7.83 12.20
C TYR A 168 4.69 7.63 10.77
N ASP A 169 3.37 7.64 10.60
CA ASP A 169 2.71 7.46 9.31
C ASP A 169 2.84 8.72 8.42
N GLY A 170 2.62 8.56 7.12
CA GLY A 170 2.58 9.69 6.19
C GLY A 170 3.92 9.99 5.52
N PHE A 171 4.04 11.18 4.94
CA PHE A 171 5.16 11.54 4.07
C PHE A 171 6.42 11.87 4.85
N ARG A 172 7.55 11.32 4.41
CA ARG A 172 8.84 11.42 5.05
C ARG A 172 9.94 11.65 4.03
N SER A 173 11.01 12.30 4.49
CA SER A 173 12.29 12.34 3.78
C SER A 173 13.33 11.57 4.58
N MET A 174 14.33 11.03 3.89
CA MET A 174 15.52 10.52 4.55
C MET A 174 16.25 11.67 5.24
N ARG A 175 16.76 11.39 6.44
CA ARG A 175 17.58 12.35 7.17
C ARG A 175 18.97 12.38 6.54
N PHE A 176 19.42 13.56 6.13
CA PHE A 176 20.73 13.71 5.53
C PHE A 176 21.84 13.61 6.58
N SER A 177 23.04 13.29 6.13
CA SER A 177 24.24 13.32 6.95
C SER A 177 25.21 14.36 6.41
N LYS A 178 26.08 14.89 7.26
CA LYS A 178 27.18 15.77 6.87
C LYS A 178 28.48 15.37 7.55
N VAL A 179 29.58 15.84 6.98
CA VAL A 179 30.89 15.78 7.60
C VAL A 179 31.07 17.03 8.46
N GLU A 180 31.36 16.83 9.74
CA GLU A 180 31.66 17.90 10.70
C GLU A 180 32.79 17.40 11.62
N ASP A 181 33.85 18.19 11.79
CA ASP A 181 35.01 17.86 12.62
C ASP A 181 35.63 16.47 12.33
N GLY A 182 35.71 16.12 11.05
CA GLY A 182 36.26 14.82 10.62
C GLY A 182 35.41 13.63 11.06
N ARG A 183 34.11 13.83 11.28
CA ARG A 183 33.13 12.78 11.59
C ARG A 183 31.91 12.94 10.70
N VAL A 184 31.22 11.84 10.43
CA VAL A 184 29.91 11.88 9.77
C VAL A 184 28.83 11.82 10.85
N ARG A 185 27.94 12.81 10.85
CA ARG A 185 26.75 12.83 11.71
C ARG A 185 25.49 13.15 10.90
N TYR A 186 24.34 12.85 11.47
CA TYR A 186 23.08 13.30 10.90
C TYR A 186 22.93 14.83 10.99
N PHE A 187 22.14 15.39 10.08
CA PHE A 187 21.55 16.71 10.24
C PHE A 187 20.62 16.69 11.45
N THR A 188 20.62 17.76 12.26
CA THR A 188 19.66 17.90 13.37
C THR A 188 18.25 18.21 12.83
N ASN A 189 17.23 18.12 13.67
CA ASN A 189 15.87 18.55 13.29
C ASN A 189 15.84 20.02 12.85
N GLU A 190 16.64 20.87 13.50
CA GLU A 190 16.76 22.29 13.11
C GLU A 190 17.37 22.43 11.72
N GLU A 191 18.45 21.71 11.44
CA GLU A 191 19.09 21.72 10.12
C GLU A 191 18.17 21.09 9.05
N MET A 192 17.37 20.08 9.40
CA MET A 192 16.40 19.48 8.49
C MET A 192 15.21 20.39 8.15
N LYS A 193 15.00 21.51 8.85
CA LYS A 193 13.98 22.51 8.43
C LYS A 193 14.29 23.14 7.07
N GLU A 194 15.57 23.22 6.69
CA GLU A 194 15.98 23.65 5.34
C GLU A 194 15.47 22.67 4.26
N PHE A 195 15.16 21.44 4.66
CA PHE A 195 14.63 20.37 3.81
C PHE A 195 13.19 20.00 4.19
N GLU A 196 12.41 21.01 4.59
CA GLU A 196 10.97 20.91 4.83
C GLU A 196 10.54 19.95 5.94
N PHE A 197 11.43 19.69 6.91
CA PHE A 197 11.04 18.98 8.13
C PHE A 197 9.85 19.66 8.79
N SER A 198 8.77 18.89 8.99
CA SER A 198 7.55 19.40 9.60
C SER A 198 6.69 18.29 10.18
N ILE A 199 6.09 18.57 11.33
CA ILE A 199 5.07 17.72 11.98
C ILE A 199 3.65 18.13 11.61
N GLU A 200 3.48 19.06 10.67
CA GLU A 200 2.20 19.67 10.34
C GLU A 200 1.18 18.64 9.84
N GLN A 201 1.61 17.64 9.08
CA GLN A 201 0.74 16.56 8.61
C GLN A 201 0.03 15.84 9.77
N TYR A 202 0.73 15.59 10.89
CA TYR A 202 0.16 14.90 12.05
C TYR A 202 -0.91 15.75 12.74
N LYS A 203 -0.70 17.07 12.83
CA LYS A 203 -1.67 18.02 13.37
C LYS A 203 -2.93 18.07 12.51
N THR A 204 -2.77 17.98 11.19
CA THR A 204 -3.90 17.98 10.27
C THR A 204 -4.67 16.66 10.34
N MET A 205 -3.99 15.51 10.43
CA MET A 205 -4.63 14.21 10.65
C MET A 205 -5.42 14.18 11.96
N GLU A 206 -4.90 14.76 13.05
CA GLU A 206 -5.61 14.91 14.32
C GLU A 206 -6.91 15.71 14.14
N LYS A 207 -6.84 16.86 13.46
CA LYS A 207 -8.03 17.69 13.18
C LYS A 207 -9.06 16.92 12.37
N MET A 208 -8.65 16.26 11.29
CA MET A 208 -9.57 15.48 10.44
C MET A 208 -10.33 14.43 11.24
N ARG A 209 -9.71 13.83 12.25
CA ARG A 209 -10.36 12.86 13.15
C ARG A 209 -11.25 13.51 14.21
N ALA A 210 -10.86 14.68 14.71
CA ALA A 210 -11.62 15.41 15.73
C ALA A 210 -12.97 15.91 15.18
N VAL A 211 -13.06 16.09 13.85
CA VAL A 211 -14.33 16.36 13.23
C VAL A 211 -15.19 15.08 13.26
N ARG A 212 -16.37 15.16 13.90
CA ARG A 212 -17.29 14.02 14.09
C ARG A 212 -17.66 13.38 12.75
N ASP A 213 -17.90 12.07 12.78
CA ASP A 213 -18.33 11.26 11.62
C ASP A 213 -19.22 12.05 10.67
N GLY A 214 -18.66 12.37 9.50
CA GLY A 214 -19.37 13.02 8.39
C GLY A 214 -18.93 14.44 8.06
N VAL A 215 -18.40 15.21 9.01
CA VAL A 215 -17.90 16.56 8.71
C VAL A 215 -16.39 16.43 8.40
N GLY A 216 -16.02 16.51 7.13
CA GLY A 216 -14.63 16.60 6.70
C GLY A 216 -13.98 17.95 7.05
N LEU A 217 -12.71 18.11 6.68
CA LEU A 217 -11.97 19.36 6.83
C LEU A 217 -11.97 20.12 5.51
N GLU A 218 -12.14 21.44 5.52
CA GLU A 218 -11.88 22.24 4.32
C GLU A 218 -10.38 22.52 4.20
N VAL A 219 -9.78 22.09 3.09
CA VAL A 219 -8.37 22.30 2.76
C VAL A 219 -8.29 22.84 1.34
N ASN A 220 -7.75 24.04 1.18
CA ASN A 220 -7.58 24.72 -0.10
C ASN A 220 -8.88 24.84 -0.95
N GLY A 221 -10.05 24.93 -0.31
CA GLY A 221 -11.36 24.98 -0.97
C GLY A 221 -11.94 23.61 -1.35
N LYS A 222 -11.39 22.52 -0.80
CA LYS A 222 -11.89 21.15 -0.98
C LYS A 222 -12.24 20.54 0.36
N PHE A 223 -13.29 19.74 0.38
CA PHE A 223 -13.70 19.01 1.58
C PHE A 223 -13.01 17.65 1.63
N VAL A 224 -12.16 17.44 2.63
CA VAL A 224 -11.34 16.23 2.75
C VAL A 224 -11.77 15.40 3.96
N LYS A 225 -12.03 14.11 3.73
CA LYS A 225 -12.39 13.11 4.76
C LYS A 225 -11.31 12.03 4.89
N LYS A 226 -10.69 11.64 3.77
CA LYS A 226 -9.63 10.62 3.71
C LYS A 226 -8.24 11.28 3.56
N TYR A 227 -7.20 10.57 3.99
CA TYR A 227 -5.82 11.09 3.89
C TYR A 227 -5.38 11.34 2.44
N SER A 228 -5.79 10.47 1.51
CA SER A 228 -5.56 10.66 0.08
C SER A 228 -6.17 11.96 -0.46
N GLN A 229 -7.37 12.34 0.00
CA GLN A 229 -8.02 13.60 -0.35
C GLN A 229 -7.25 14.81 0.19
N LEU A 230 -6.75 14.72 1.44
CA LEU A 230 -5.89 15.75 2.03
C LEU A 230 -4.64 15.98 1.17
N VAL A 231 -3.96 14.89 0.79
CA VAL A 231 -2.73 14.94 0.00
C VAL A 231 -3.02 15.58 -1.36
N ARG A 232 -4.05 15.10 -2.08
CA ARG A 232 -4.45 15.68 -3.37
C ARG A 232 -4.81 17.15 -3.26
N ALA A 233 -5.60 17.54 -2.24
CA ALA A 233 -6.01 18.94 -2.05
C ALA A 233 -4.83 19.91 -1.81
N ARG A 234 -3.72 19.42 -1.28
CA ARG A 234 -2.50 20.21 -1.05
C ARG A 234 -1.55 20.24 -2.23
N LEU A 235 -1.54 19.18 -3.01
CA LEU A 235 -0.61 19.02 -4.12
C LEU A 235 -1.20 19.49 -5.44
N GLN A 236 -2.52 19.57 -5.61
CA GLN A 236 -3.10 19.96 -6.90
C GLN A 236 -2.66 21.37 -7.35
N LEU A 237 -2.29 21.47 -8.63
CA LEU A 237 -1.93 22.71 -9.31
C LEU A 237 -2.87 23.03 -10.47
N GLY A 238 -3.33 22.00 -11.19
CA GLY A 238 -4.20 22.13 -12.35
C GLY A 238 -5.53 21.42 -12.18
N ASP A 239 -6.41 21.65 -13.14
CA ASP A 239 -7.73 21.01 -13.18
C ASP A 239 -7.61 19.55 -13.64
N GLU A 240 -8.40 18.67 -13.05
CA GLU A 240 -8.51 17.27 -13.42
C GLU A 240 -9.83 17.02 -14.16
N SER A 241 -9.79 16.36 -15.31
CA SER A 241 -11.02 15.93 -16.01
C SER A 241 -11.54 14.62 -15.40
N PRO A 242 -12.84 14.49 -15.09
CA PRO A 242 -13.44 13.22 -14.68
C PRO A 242 -13.24 12.09 -15.70
N VAL A 243 -13.27 12.42 -16.99
CA VAL A 243 -13.06 11.48 -18.10
C VAL A 243 -11.64 10.95 -18.09
N SER A 244 -10.64 11.85 -18.11
CA SER A 244 -9.23 11.46 -18.13
C SER A 244 -8.82 10.73 -16.85
N PHE A 245 -9.36 11.12 -15.69
CA PHE A 245 -9.14 10.40 -14.44
C PHE A 245 -9.61 8.94 -14.53
N LEU A 246 -10.82 8.71 -15.06
CA LEU A 246 -11.39 7.37 -15.18
C LEU A 246 -10.63 6.52 -16.21
N GLU A 247 -10.22 7.10 -17.34
CA GLU A 247 -9.40 6.43 -18.35
C GLU A 247 -8.05 5.96 -17.78
N LEU A 248 -7.30 6.87 -17.17
CA LEU A 248 -5.99 6.56 -16.57
C LEU A 248 -6.12 5.54 -15.44
N SER A 249 -7.11 5.73 -14.55
CA SER A 249 -7.31 4.82 -13.42
C SER A 249 -7.74 3.42 -13.85
N SER A 250 -8.51 3.31 -14.94
CA SER A 250 -8.89 2.00 -15.53
C SER A 250 -7.66 1.26 -16.06
N GLN A 251 -6.77 1.96 -16.78
CA GLN A 251 -5.52 1.39 -17.29
C GLN A 251 -4.58 0.95 -16.17
N GLU A 252 -4.46 1.76 -15.12
CA GLU A 252 -3.68 1.42 -13.93
C GLU A 252 -4.24 0.18 -13.22
N LEU A 253 -5.56 0.10 -13.03
CA LEU A 253 -6.22 -1.07 -12.45
C LEU A 253 -6.03 -2.31 -13.33
N GLY A 254 -6.17 -2.17 -14.66
CA GLY A 254 -5.91 -3.24 -15.63
C GLY A 254 -4.49 -3.77 -15.55
N ASN A 255 -3.49 -2.88 -15.41
CA ASN A 255 -2.10 -3.28 -15.17
C ASN A 255 -1.94 -4.09 -13.87
N MET A 256 -2.57 -3.68 -12.77
CA MET A 256 -2.51 -4.41 -11.50
C MET A 256 -3.08 -5.84 -11.61
N PHE A 257 -4.11 -6.06 -12.44
CA PHE A 257 -4.70 -7.38 -12.66
C PHE A 257 -3.92 -8.23 -13.68
N ARG A 258 -3.28 -7.62 -14.70
CA ARG A 258 -2.30 -8.33 -15.55
C ARG A 258 -1.13 -8.87 -14.74
N GLU A 259 -0.57 -8.07 -13.83
CA GLU A 259 0.47 -8.53 -12.89
C GLU A 259 -0.03 -9.67 -12.00
N ARG A 260 -1.30 -9.59 -11.57
CA ARG A 260 -1.94 -10.66 -10.80
C ARG A 260 -2.03 -11.97 -11.58
N ALA A 261 -2.34 -11.93 -12.88
CA ALA A 261 -2.43 -13.11 -13.73
C ALA A 261 -1.10 -13.85 -13.80
N SER A 262 0.00 -13.14 -14.04
CA SER A 262 1.34 -13.74 -14.00
C SER A 262 1.65 -14.32 -12.62
N PHE A 263 1.33 -13.58 -11.55
CA PHE A 263 1.58 -14.05 -10.18
C PHE A 263 0.79 -15.32 -9.81
N VAL A 264 -0.49 -15.40 -10.18
CA VAL A 264 -1.35 -16.57 -9.88
C VAL A 264 -0.82 -17.80 -10.60
N ASP A 265 -0.40 -17.67 -11.86
CA ASP A 265 0.19 -18.78 -12.62
C ASP A 265 1.51 -19.26 -11.98
N GLU A 266 2.41 -18.34 -11.63
CA GLU A 266 3.67 -18.68 -10.95
C GLU A 266 3.44 -19.36 -9.59
N ALA A 267 2.52 -18.82 -8.78
CA ALA A 267 2.16 -19.38 -7.47
C ALA A 267 1.57 -20.79 -7.61
N TRP A 268 0.69 -21.00 -8.58
CA TRP A 268 0.10 -22.32 -8.84
C TRP A 268 1.14 -23.34 -9.26
N ASN A 269 2.04 -22.97 -10.18
CA ASN A 269 3.15 -23.83 -10.59
C ASN A 269 4.10 -24.18 -9.44
N GLU A 270 4.29 -23.27 -8.48
CA GLU A 270 5.06 -23.55 -7.28
C GLU A 270 4.34 -24.53 -6.34
N VAL A 271 3.02 -24.42 -6.17
CA VAL A 271 2.24 -25.37 -5.36
C VAL A 271 2.25 -26.76 -5.98
N LEU A 272 2.14 -26.87 -7.30
CA LEU A 272 2.25 -28.15 -8.01
C LEU A 272 3.63 -28.81 -7.85
N ARG A 273 4.71 -28.02 -7.86
CA ARG A 273 6.09 -28.54 -7.73
C ARG A 273 6.52 -28.80 -6.30
N GLY A 274 6.21 -27.88 -5.39
CA GLY A 274 6.66 -27.89 -3.99
C GLY A 274 5.63 -28.43 -3.00
N GLY A 275 4.44 -28.79 -3.45
CA GLY A 275 3.32 -29.22 -2.61
C GLY A 275 2.58 -28.05 -1.95
N ALA A 276 1.49 -28.39 -1.27
CA ALA A 276 0.63 -27.42 -0.58
C ALA A 276 1.38 -26.61 0.48
N ILE A 277 0.98 -25.35 0.65
CA ILE A 277 1.56 -24.37 1.55
C ILE A 277 0.69 -24.29 2.81
N VAL A 278 1.31 -24.37 3.98
CA VAL A 278 0.60 -24.27 5.26
C VAL A 278 -0.03 -22.88 5.41
N PHE A 279 -1.34 -22.84 5.67
CA PHE A 279 -2.08 -21.61 5.92
C PHE A 279 -1.67 -21.01 7.29
N PRO A 280 -1.37 -19.71 7.38
CA PRO A 280 -0.90 -19.07 8.60
C PRO A 280 -2.09 -18.61 9.49
N ASN A 281 -2.89 -19.56 9.96
CA ASN A 281 -3.96 -19.30 10.95
C ASN A 281 -3.49 -19.57 12.38
N ASP A 282 -4.27 -19.09 13.35
CA ASP A 282 -4.20 -19.44 14.78
C ASP A 282 -2.77 -19.34 15.37
N SER A 283 -2.08 -18.25 15.04
CA SER A 283 -0.70 -18.02 15.44
C SER A 283 -0.56 -16.65 16.10
N SER A 284 0.05 -16.62 17.28
CA SER A 284 0.35 -15.38 17.99
C SER A 284 1.48 -14.56 17.36
N SER A 285 2.16 -15.10 16.34
CA SER A 285 3.36 -14.51 15.74
C SER A 285 3.28 -14.30 14.23
N GLU A 286 2.25 -14.82 13.56
CA GLU A 286 2.07 -14.72 12.11
C GLU A 286 0.58 -14.62 11.77
N ASN A 287 0.27 -13.95 10.66
CA ASN A 287 -1.05 -13.95 10.04
C ASN A 287 -0.90 -13.95 8.52
N ILE A 288 -2.01 -13.97 7.77
CA ILE A 288 -1.97 -14.02 6.30
C ILE A 288 -1.24 -12.84 5.64
N TYR A 289 -1.09 -11.71 6.32
CA TYR A 289 -0.39 -10.52 5.82
C TYR A 289 1.07 -10.43 6.27
N GLN A 290 1.45 -11.18 7.31
CA GLN A 290 2.74 -11.11 7.99
C GLN A 290 3.25 -12.53 8.27
N ALA A 291 3.27 -13.36 7.23
CA ALA A 291 3.75 -14.73 7.33
C ALA A 291 5.24 -14.80 7.00
N ASN A 292 5.79 -16.02 7.01
CA ASN A 292 7.12 -16.30 6.52
C ASN A 292 7.11 -17.43 5.49
N GLY A 293 8.24 -17.61 4.81
CA GLY A 293 8.44 -18.75 3.91
C GLY A 293 7.57 -18.69 2.65
N ARG A 294 7.09 -19.86 2.19
CA ARG A 294 6.37 -19.98 0.91
C ARG A 294 5.05 -19.20 0.90
N TRP A 295 4.37 -19.04 2.04
CA TRP A 295 3.14 -18.24 2.10
C TRP A 295 3.40 -16.76 1.77
N GLU A 296 4.43 -16.18 2.39
CA GLU A 296 4.82 -14.78 2.16
C GLU A 296 5.17 -14.49 0.69
N VAL A 297 5.65 -15.51 -0.03
CA VAL A 297 6.05 -15.35 -1.44
C VAL A 297 4.89 -15.58 -2.41
N TRP A 298 3.99 -16.54 -2.14
CA TRP A 298 3.04 -17.05 -3.15
C TRP A 298 1.56 -16.77 -2.84
N SER A 299 1.23 -16.25 -1.66
CA SER A 299 -0.11 -15.73 -1.37
C SER A 299 -0.30 -14.29 -1.87
N SER A 300 -1.54 -13.86 -2.09
CA SER A 300 -1.84 -12.47 -2.51
C SER A 300 -2.69 -11.61 -1.56
N PRO A 301 -2.87 -11.88 -0.25
CA PRO A 301 -3.84 -11.16 0.57
C PRO A 301 -3.54 -9.66 0.65
N SER A 302 -2.25 -9.31 0.81
CA SER A 302 -1.79 -7.92 0.83
C SER A 302 -2.00 -7.20 -0.51
N SER A 303 -1.66 -7.84 -1.64
CA SER A 303 -1.75 -7.19 -2.95
C SER A 303 -3.19 -7.14 -3.48
N ASP A 304 -4.04 -8.10 -3.10
CA ASP A 304 -5.47 -8.09 -3.42
C ASP A 304 -6.22 -7.02 -2.59
N ILE A 305 -5.78 -6.70 -1.37
CA ILE A 305 -6.23 -5.49 -0.66
C ILE A 305 -5.86 -4.23 -1.44
N ASP A 306 -4.63 -4.10 -1.93
CA ASP A 306 -4.23 -2.89 -2.67
C ASP A 306 -5.04 -2.71 -3.96
N ARG A 307 -5.39 -3.81 -4.65
CA ARG A 307 -6.30 -3.80 -5.83
C ARG A 307 -7.72 -3.34 -5.47
N LYS A 308 -8.30 -3.92 -4.41
CA LYS A 308 -9.62 -3.48 -3.89
C LYS A 308 -9.60 -2.02 -3.48
N ASN A 309 -8.53 -1.55 -2.83
CA ASN A 309 -8.38 -0.15 -2.45
C ASN A 309 -8.23 0.77 -3.66
N LYS A 310 -7.54 0.35 -4.73
CA LYS A 310 -7.52 1.09 -6.01
C LYS A 310 -8.91 1.19 -6.61
N TYR A 311 -9.68 0.11 -6.59
CA TYR A 311 -11.06 0.11 -7.06
C TYR A 311 -11.96 1.05 -6.23
N ASP A 312 -11.96 0.93 -4.90
CA ASP A 312 -12.75 1.80 -4.02
C ASP A 312 -12.38 3.28 -4.18
N TYR A 313 -11.09 3.55 -4.31
CA TYR A 313 -10.56 4.89 -4.55
C TYR A 313 -11.07 5.53 -5.85
N ILE A 314 -11.23 4.75 -6.92
CA ILE A 314 -11.83 5.23 -8.16
C ILE A 314 -13.28 5.66 -7.89
N GLY A 315 -14.06 4.79 -7.24
CA GLY A 315 -15.44 5.09 -6.85
C GLY A 315 -15.54 6.37 -6.01
N ASP A 316 -14.71 6.50 -4.97
CA ASP A 316 -14.69 7.68 -4.09
C ASP A 316 -14.42 8.97 -4.87
N ARG A 317 -13.45 8.93 -5.78
CA ARG A 317 -13.05 10.12 -6.53
C ARG A 317 -14.13 10.55 -7.52
N LEU A 318 -14.80 9.58 -8.17
CA LEU A 318 -15.95 9.87 -9.03
C LEU A 318 -17.11 10.45 -8.21
N GLU A 319 -17.43 9.87 -7.04
CA GLU A 319 -18.45 10.42 -6.15
C GLU A 319 -18.11 11.85 -5.70
N GLU A 320 -16.85 12.13 -5.35
CA GLU A 320 -16.39 13.48 -5.00
C GLU A 320 -16.63 14.47 -6.15
N MET A 321 -16.24 14.10 -7.38
CA MET A 321 -16.45 14.90 -8.58
C MET A 321 -17.94 15.10 -8.88
N ILE A 322 -18.78 14.09 -8.70
CA ILE A 322 -20.22 14.19 -8.98
C ILE A 322 -20.93 15.04 -7.93
N VAL A 323 -20.62 14.84 -6.65
CA VAL A 323 -21.20 15.61 -5.54
C VAL A 323 -20.79 17.08 -5.60
N GLY A 324 -19.54 17.35 -6.01
CA GLY A 324 -19.03 18.71 -6.15
C GLY A 324 -19.40 19.40 -7.47
N PHE A 325 -20.10 18.74 -8.39
CA PHE A 325 -20.47 19.35 -9.67
C PHE A 325 -21.38 20.59 -9.49
N PRO A 326 -21.16 21.70 -10.24
CA PRO A 326 -20.06 21.97 -11.17
C PRO A 326 -18.89 22.74 -10.52
N ASP A 327 -18.93 22.96 -9.20
CA ASP A 327 -18.11 23.95 -8.50
C ASP A 327 -16.90 23.35 -7.76
N LEU A 328 -16.64 22.04 -7.90
CA LEU A 328 -15.50 21.41 -7.24
C LEU A 328 -14.21 22.01 -7.78
N LYS A 329 -13.52 22.75 -6.91
CA LYS A 329 -12.27 23.41 -7.27
C LYS A 329 -11.25 22.41 -7.81
N GLY A 330 -10.63 22.75 -8.93
CA GLY A 330 -9.59 21.92 -9.54
C GLY A 330 -10.14 20.72 -10.31
N VAL A 331 -11.39 20.76 -10.74
CA VAL A 331 -12.00 19.77 -11.63
C VAL A 331 -12.55 20.49 -12.85
N ASP A 332 -12.21 19.97 -14.03
CA ASP A 332 -12.70 20.50 -15.30
C ASP A 332 -13.92 19.69 -15.75
N TYR A 333 -15.09 20.33 -15.68
CA TYR A 333 -16.36 19.75 -16.11
C TYR A 333 -16.76 20.14 -17.54
N GLN A 334 -15.83 20.67 -18.34
CA GLN A 334 -16.10 20.96 -19.74
C GLN A 334 -16.67 19.73 -20.47
N GLY A 335 -17.80 19.94 -21.16
CA GLY A 335 -18.50 18.89 -21.89
C GLY A 335 -19.68 18.25 -21.16
N PHE A 336 -20.04 18.73 -19.96
CA PHE A 336 -21.23 18.28 -19.22
C PHE A 336 -22.13 19.48 -18.86
N ASP A 337 -23.40 19.41 -19.27
CA ASP A 337 -24.39 20.45 -18.98
C ASP A 337 -25.12 20.19 -17.66
N SER A 338 -25.08 18.95 -17.13
CA SER A 338 -25.73 18.58 -15.88
C SER A 338 -25.00 17.46 -15.12
N ARG A 339 -25.31 17.34 -13.83
CA ARG A 339 -24.82 16.25 -12.97
C ARG A 339 -25.31 14.88 -13.47
N ASP A 340 -26.54 14.77 -13.94
CA ASP A 340 -27.11 13.52 -14.45
C ASP A 340 -26.41 13.05 -15.73
N GLU A 341 -26.07 14.00 -16.61
CA GLU A 341 -25.27 13.74 -17.81
C GLU A 341 -23.86 13.26 -17.43
N LEU A 342 -23.21 13.92 -16.46
CA LEU A 342 -21.91 13.48 -15.95
C LEU A 342 -21.98 12.05 -15.39
N ILE A 343 -22.98 11.72 -14.56
CA ILE A 343 -23.15 10.38 -14.00
C ILE A 343 -23.31 9.34 -15.11
N THR A 344 -24.23 9.58 -16.04
CA THR A 344 -24.51 8.68 -17.16
C THR A 344 -23.26 8.44 -18.00
N ALA A 345 -22.56 9.53 -18.37
CA ALA A 345 -21.35 9.45 -19.16
C ALA A 345 -20.20 8.71 -18.45
N LEU A 346 -20.06 8.88 -17.13
CA LEU A 346 -19.03 8.18 -16.35
C LEU A 346 -19.33 6.69 -16.20
N ILE A 347 -20.60 6.28 -16.04
CA ILE A 347 -21.00 4.87 -16.04
C ILE A 347 -20.68 4.24 -17.40
N ASP A 348 -21.12 4.86 -18.50
CA ASP A 348 -20.87 4.35 -19.86
C ASP A 348 -19.38 4.31 -20.20
N LEU A 349 -18.61 5.29 -19.73
CA LEU A 349 -17.16 5.31 -19.89
C LEU A 349 -16.48 4.21 -19.07
N LYS A 350 -16.93 3.97 -17.82
CA LYS A 350 -16.42 2.88 -16.98
C LYS A 350 -16.59 1.54 -17.67
N GLU A 351 -17.81 1.23 -18.13
CA GLU A 351 -18.11 -0.03 -18.80
C GLU A 351 -17.22 -0.26 -20.03
N ARG A 352 -17.05 0.78 -20.86
CA ARG A 352 -16.18 0.71 -22.05
C ARG A 352 -14.71 0.54 -21.69
N ASN A 353 -14.18 1.34 -20.77
CA ASN A 353 -12.78 1.27 -20.38
C ASN A 353 -12.45 -0.07 -19.73
N PHE A 354 -13.33 -0.57 -18.87
CA PHE A 354 -13.13 -1.85 -18.20
C PHE A 354 -13.19 -3.03 -19.18
N ALA A 355 -14.07 -2.98 -20.18
CA ALA A 355 -14.13 -3.98 -21.23
C ALA A 355 -12.86 -4.04 -22.12
N LEU A 356 -12.14 -2.91 -22.26
CA LEU A 356 -10.88 -2.85 -23.02
C LEU A 356 -9.70 -3.44 -22.24
N GLU A 357 -9.76 -3.45 -20.92
CA GLU A 357 -8.71 -3.99 -20.06
C GLU A 357 -8.81 -5.51 -19.94
N VAL A 358 -8.42 -6.21 -21.00
CA VAL A 358 -8.46 -7.68 -21.10
C VAL A 358 -7.14 -8.30 -20.63
N PHE A 359 -7.24 -9.44 -19.97
CA PHE A 359 -6.11 -10.30 -19.62
C PHE A 359 -6.54 -11.78 -19.61
N HIS A 360 -5.57 -12.68 -19.55
CA HIS A 360 -5.82 -14.11 -19.61
C HIS A 360 -5.24 -14.81 -18.39
N TYR A 361 -5.90 -15.89 -17.95
CA TYR A 361 -5.33 -16.84 -17.00
C TYR A 361 -5.53 -18.27 -17.52
N GLU A 362 -4.64 -19.17 -17.10
CA GLU A 362 -4.80 -20.60 -17.34
C GLU A 362 -5.48 -21.24 -16.13
N ASN A 363 -6.54 -22.00 -16.37
CA ASN A 363 -7.19 -22.77 -15.32
C ASN A 363 -6.31 -23.95 -14.89
N SER A 364 -6.66 -24.62 -13.79
CA SER A 364 -5.86 -25.74 -13.28
C SER A 364 -5.79 -26.96 -14.22
N SER A 365 -6.69 -27.04 -15.21
CA SER A 365 -6.71 -28.04 -16.29
C SER A 365 -5.83 -27.67 -17.50
N GLY A 366 -5.32 -26.43 -17.57
CA GLY A 366 -4.48 -25.92 -18.67
C GLY A 366 -5.24 -25.23 -19.80
N GLU A 367 -6.53 -24.94 -19.63
CA GLU A 367 -7.33 -24.15 -20.57
C GLU A 367 -7.20 -22.65 -20.27
N SER A 368 -7.09 -21.83 -21.30
CA SER A 368 -6.95 -20.38 -21.17
C SER A 368 -8.30 -19.67 -21.24
N PHE A 369 -8.57 -18.79 -20.27
CA PHE A 369 -9.76 -17.95 -20.21
C PHE A 369 -9.37 -16.48 -20.26
N GLY A 370 -10.11 -15.69 -21.06
CA GLY A 370 -10.00 -14.24 -21.09
C GLY A 370 -10.97 -13.61 -20.12
N LEU A 371 -10.50 -12.63 -19.34
CA LEU A 371 -11.29 -11.80 -18.45
C LEU A 371 -11.01 -10.33 -18.77
N ASN A 372 -12.03 -9.47 -18.64
CA ASN A 372 -11.86 -8.03 -18.61
C ASN A 372 -12.19 -7.48 -17.20
N LEU A 373 -11.99 -6.18 -16.97
CA LEU A 373 -12.23 -5.61 -15.64
C LEU A 373 -13.70 -5.61 -15.20
N ASN A 374 -14.68 -5.70 -16.10
CA ASN A 374 -16.08 -5.88 -15.70
C ASN A 374 -16.30 -7.30 -15.13
N ASP A 375 -15.72 -8.32 -15.75
CA ASP A 375 -15.79 -9.69 -15.21
C ASP A 375 -15.14 -9.78 -13.82
N VAL A 376 -14.05 -9.05 -13.62
CA VAL A 376 -13.36 -8.96 -12.32
C VAL A 376 -14.18 -8.19 -11.30
N GLU A 377 -14.81 -7.09 -11.70
CA GLU A 377 -15.65 -6.28 -10.83
C GLU A 377 -16.80 -7.10 -10.24
N GLU A 378 -17.47 -7.91 -11.06
CA GLU A 378 -18.54 -8.82 -10.61
C GLU A 378 -18.05 -9.85 -9.58
N ARG A 379 -16.77 -10.23 -9.66
CA ARG A 379 -16.13 -11.27 -8.85
C ARG A 379 -15.16 -10.70 -7.81
N LEU A 380 -15.16 -9.38 -7.59
CA LEU A 380 -14.08 -8.67 -6.90
C LEU A 380 -13.82 -9.22 -5.49
N PHE A 381 -14.89 -9.61 -4.80
CA PHE A 381 -14.84 -10.16 -3.46
C PHE A 381 -14.80 -11.70 -3.42
N ASP A 382 -14.80 -12.33 -4.59
CA ASP A 382 -14.64 -13.78 -4.75
C ASP A 382 -13.19 -14.20 -5.06
N LEU A 383 -12.31 -13.25 -5.37
CA LEU A 383 -10.91 -13.53 -5.67
C LEU A 383 -10.17 -14.13 -4.46
N SER A 384 -9.84 -15.41 -4.51
CA SER A 384 -9.04 -16.02 -3.45
C SER A 384 -7.58 -15.55 -3.47
N PHE A 385 -7.00 -15.41 -2.27
CA PHE A 385 -5.58 -15.14 -2.05
C PHE A 385 -4.74 -16.37 -1.68
N ASP A 386 -5.35 -17.50 -1.33
CA ASP A 386 -4.65 -18.71 -0.89
C ASP A 386 -3.96 -19.38 -2.09
N PRO A 387 -2.62 -19.57 -2.07
CA PRO A 387 -1.91 -20.23 -3.17
C PRO A 387 -2.35 -21.67 -3.43
N ASN A 388 -2.90 -22.37 -2.43
CA ASN A 388 -3.38 -23.73 -2.59
C ASN A 388 -4.67 -23.81 -3.41
N HIS A 389 -5.42 -22.72 -3.51
CA HIS A 389 -6.62 -22.68 -4.33
C HIS A 389 -6.24 -22.64 -5.82
N PRO A 390 -6.92 -23.42 -6.68
CA PRO A 390 -6.65 -23.46 -8.10
C PRO A 390 -6.96 -22.09 -8.76
N PRO A 391 -6.34 -21.76 -9.91
CA PRO A 391 -6.49 -20.46 -10.57
C PRO A 391 -7.95 -20.01 -10.74
N GLU A 392 -8.87 -20.94 -10.98
CA GLU A 392 -10.31 -20.72 -11.06
C GLU A 392 -10.87 -20.02 -9.83
N LEU A 393 -10.55 -20.51 -8.62
CA LEU A 393 -10.98 -19.91 -7.36
C LEU A 393 -10.20 -18.63 -7.06
N ARG A 394 -8.93 -18.56 -7.47
CA ARG A 394 -8.13 -17.32 -7.41
C ARG A 394 -8.73 -16.21 -8.28
N TRP A 395 -9.49 -16.56 -9.33
CA TRP A 395 -10.19 -15.64 -10.22
C TRP A 395 -11.70 -15.56 -9.97
N GLY A 396 -12.17 -16.12 -8.86
CA GLY A 396 -13.58 -16.05 -8.48
C GLY A 396 -14.53 -16.68 -9.51
N ALA A 397 -14.05 -17.64 -10.32
CA ALA A 397 -14.85 -18.27 -11.36
C ALA A 397 -16.17 -18.81 -10.76
N PRO A 398 -17.34 -18.54 -11.34
CA PRO A 398 -18.62 -18.97 -10.78
C PRO A 398 -18.71 -20.49 -10.66
N GLU A 399 -19.49 -20.97 -9.69
CA GLU A 399 -19.80 -22.40 -9.60
C GLU A 399 -20.55 -22.86 -10.86
N GLY A 400 -20.17 -24.04 -11.39
CA GLY A 400 -20.74 -24.59 -12.63
C GLY A 400 -20.27 -23.92 -13.93
N SER A 401 -19.40 -22.91 -13.87
CA SER A 401 -18.79 -22.32 -15.07
C SER A 401 -17.86 -23.30 -15.79
N LEU A 402 -17.65 -23.07 -17.10
CA LEU A 402 -16.65 -23.80 -17.89
C LEU A 402 -15.23 -23.62 -17.32
N GLU A 403 -14.95 -22.46 -16.72
CA GLU A 403 -13.68 -22.16 -16.06
C GLU A 403 -13.33 -23.23 -15.01
N ARG A 404 -14.31 -23.71 -14.23
CA ARG A 404 -14.16 -24.78 -13.23
C ARG A 404 -14.16 -26.20 -13.80
N GLY A 405 -14.17 -26.36 -15.12
CA GLY A 405 -14.12 -27.65 -15.81
C GLY A 405 -12.82 -28.41 -15.49
N GLY A 406 -12.94 -29.53 -14.78
CA GLY A 406 -11.78 -30.35 -14.41
C GLY A 406 -10.91 -29.75 -13.30
N MET A 407 -11.43 -28.74 -12.58
CA MET A 407 -10.72 -28.01 -11.53
C MET A 407 -10.02 -28.96 -10.53
N LYS A 408 -8.72 -28.77 -10.33
CA LYS A 408 -7.91 -29.57 -9.42
C LYS A 408 -8.21 -29.21 -7.97
N MET A 409 -8.28 -30.25 -7.14
CA MET A 409 -8.59 -30.13 -5.71
C MET A 409 -7.32 -30.37 -4.89
N ILE A 410 -6.67 -29.29 -4.44
CA ILE A 410 -5.56 -29.35 -3.49
C ILE A 410 -6.06 -28.90 -2.12
N SER A 411 -5.90 -29.76 -1.13
CA SER A 411 -6.29 -29.45 0.25
C SER A 411 -5.33 -28.44 0.90
N THR A 412 -5.86 -27.58 1.75
CA THR A 412 -5.08 -26.57 2.48
C THR A 412 -4.69 -27.12 3.86
N PRO A 413 -3.39 -27.35 4.13
CA PRO A 413 -2.93 -27.75 5.45
C PRO A 413 -2.90 -26.57 6.42
N LEU A 414 -3.38 -26.77 7.65
CA LEU A 414 -3.33 -25.79 8.74
C LEU A 414 -2.16 -26.08 9.68
N LYS A 415 -1.75 -25.07 10.47
CA LYS A 415 -0.70 -25.23 11.49
C LYS A 415 -1.02 -26.29 12.55
N SER A 416 -2.30 -26.50 12.85
CA SER A 416 -2.75 -27.53 13.79
C SER A 416 -2.58 -28.96 13.29
N GLY A 417 -2.21 -29.15 12.01
CA GLY A 417 -2.18 -30.45 11.33
C GLY A 417 -3.52 -30.86 10.74
N ARG A 418 -4.61 -30.11 10.99
CA ARG A 418 -5.87 -30.28 10.24
C ARG A 418 -5.64 -29.93 8.78
N ILE A 419 -6.31 -30.67 7.90
CA ILE A 419 -6.28 -30.46 6.45
C ILE A 419 -7.71 -30.12 6.01
N LEU A 420 -7.89 -28.97 5.37
CA LEU A 420 -9.18 -28.53 4.84
C LEU A 420 -9.34 -28.95 3.38
N GLY A 421 -10.55 -29.33 2.99
CA GLY A 421 -10.87 -29.51 1.57
C GLY A 421 -10.82 -28.17 0.82
N THR A 422 -10.54 -28.18 -0.48
CA THR A 422 -10.36 -26.93 -1.27
C THR A 422 -11.56 -26.00 -1.22
N LEU A 423 -12.80 -26.52 -1.32
CA LEU A 423 -14.01 -25.68 -1.22
C LEU A 423 -14.26 -25.24 0.22
N GLU A 424 -13.98 -26.09 1.20
CA GLU A 424 -14.11 -25.74 2.62
C GLU A 424 -13.17 -24.57 2.97
N SER A 425 -11.90 -24.62 2.57
CA SER A 425 -10.96 -23.52 2.81
C SER A 425 -11.36 -22.24 2.06
N TYR A 426 -11.83 -22.37 0.81
CA TYR A 426 -12.33 -21.23 0.03
C TYR A 426 -13.53 -20.53 0.69
N ASP A 427 -14.47 -21.30 1.24
CA ASP A 427 -15.63 -20.76 1.94
C ASP A 427 -15.24 -20.07 3.26
N LEU A 428 -14.32 -20.66 4.03
CA LEU A 428 -13.80 -20.05 5.26
C LEU A 428 -12.99 -18.77 4.98
N GLU A 429 -12.37 -18.66 3.80
CA GLU A 429 -11.67 -17.45 3.35
C GLU A 429 -12.62 -16.28 3.05
N ARG A 430 -13.92 -16.52 2.88
CA ARG A 430 -14.88 -15.50 2.40
C ARG A 430 -14.85 -14.20 3.20
N GLY A 431 -14.97 -14.30 4.53
CA GLY A 431 -14.95 -13.10 5.37
C GLY A 431 -13.60 -12.39 5.37
N LEU A 432 -12.50 -13.15 5.22
CA LEU A 432 -11.14 -12.59 5.10
C LEU A 432 -10.98 -11.79 3.79
N ARG A 433 -11.64 -12.20 2.70
CA ARG A 433 -11.68 -11.46 1.43
C ARG A 433 -12.41 -10.12 1.56
N PHE A 434 -13.26 -9.93 2.57
CA PHE A 434 -14.00 -8.69 2.81
C PHE A 434 -13.26 -7.70 3.72
N VAL A 435 -12.13 -8.09 4.29
CA VAL A 435 -11.34 -7.18 5.13
C VAL A 435 -10.76 -6.05 4.26
N PRO A 436 -10.98 -4.77 4.62
CA PRO A 436 -10.53 -3.61 3.82
C PRO A 436 -9.07 -3.21 4.10
N GLU A 437 -8.46 -3.76 5.14
CA GLU A 437 -7.09 -3.40 5.55
C GLU A 437 -6.32 -4.57 6.16
N ARG A 438 -4.99 -4.48 6.09
CA ARG A 438 -4.12 -5.48 6.72
C ARG A 438 -4.35 -5.52 8.23
N GLN A 439 -4.63 -6.72 8.75
CA GLN A 439 -4.80 -7.00 10.17
C GLN A 439 -3.45 -7.30 10.81
N ASN A 440 -3.30 -6.95 12.09
CA ASN A 440 -2.09 -7.27 12.88
C ASN A 440 -2.29 -8.47 13.80
N ASP A 441 -3.54 -8.88 14.03
CA ASP A 441 -3.88 -10.00 14.89
C ASP A 441 -3.77 -11.33 14.14
N SER A 442 -3.86 -12.43 14.88
CA SER A 442 -3.91 -13.77 14.29
C SER A 442 -5.05 -13.89 13.30
N THR A 443 -4.82 -14.56 12.17
CA THR A 443 -5.90 -14.90 11.24
C THR A 443 -6.79 -15.97 11.86
N SER A 444 -8.08 -15.65 12.04
CA SER A 444 -9.12 -16.61 12.41
C SER A 444 -9.76 -17.19 11.15
N LEU A 445 -10.07 -18.49 11.19
CA LEU A 445 -10.92 -19.16 10.20
C LEU A 445 -12.35 -19.36 10.72
N ASP A 446 -12.70 -18.78 11.87
CA ASP A 446 -14.09 -18.71 12.31
C ASP A 446 -14.81 -17.60 11.54
N SER A 447 -15.86 -17.96 10.81
CA SER A 447 -16.67 -17.02 10.04
C SER A 447 -17.29 -15.91 10.91
N SER A 448 -17.50 -16.15 12.21
CA SER A 448 -18.05 -15.16 13.14
C SER A 448 -17.06 -14.06 13.53
N ASP A 449 -15.76 -14.29 13.31
CA ASP A 449 -14.70 -13.31 13.55
C ASP A 449 -14.46 -12.39 12.33
N SER A 450 -15.11 -12.66 11.21
CA SER A 450 -14.89 -11.96 9.94
C SER A 450 -16.14 -11.24 9.43
N PRO A 451 -15.99 -10.18 8.61
CA PRO A 451 -17.13 -9.51 7.99
C PRO A 451 -17.97 -10.48 7.15
N SER A 452 -19.29 -10.33 7.22
CA SER A 452 -20.25 -11.13 6.43
C SER A 452 -20.60 -10.50 5.09
N GLU A 453 -20.27 -9.22 4.89
CA GLU A 453 -20.60 -8.43 3.70
C GLU A 453 -19.36 -7.70 3.18
N PRO A 454 -19.31 -7.41 1.86
CA PRO A 454 -18.25 -6.61 1.26
C PRO A 454 -18.08 -5.23 1.92
N PRO A 455 -16.85 -4.68 1.96
CA PRO A 455 -16.57 -3.42 2.64
C PRO A 455 -17.07 -2.17 1.87
N PHE A 456 -17.43 -2.32 0.60
CA PHE A 456 -17.95 -1.25 -0.24
C PHE A 456 -18.75 -1.83 -1.42
N ASP A 457 -19.60 -0.99 -2.00
CA ASP A 457 -20.37 -1.32 -3.21
C ASP A 457 -19.55 -1.15 -4.50
N LEU A 458 -20.03 -1.79 -5.57
CA LEU A 458 -19.49 -1.59 -6.91
C LEU A 458 -19.75 -0.15 -7.41
N ILE A 459 -18.90 0.34 -8.31
CA ILE A 459 -18.90 1.71 -8.84
C ILE A 459 -20.27 2.08 -9.41
N LYS A 460 -20.86 1.25 -10.26
CA LYS A 460 -22.13 1.59 -10.91
C LYS A 460 -23.27 1.82 -9.89
N PRO A 461 -23.59 0.89 -8.96
CA PRO A 461 -24.57 1.14 -7.91
C PRO A 461 -24.26 2.38 -7.05
N ARG A 462 -22.98 2.66 -6.79
CA ARG A 462 -22.55 3.86 -6.07
C ARG A 462 -22.97 5.14 -6.78
N LEU A 463 -22.69 5.22 -8.09
CA LEU A 463 -23.01 6.39 -8.90
C LEU A 463 -24.50 6.54 -9.16
N GLU A 464 -25.23 5.44 -9.37
CA GLU A 464 -26.69 5.44 -9.61
C GLU A 464 -27.46 6.01 -8.40
N ARG A 465 -27.06 5.68 -7.17
CA ARG A 465 -27.68 6.25 -5.96
C ARG A 465 -27.55 7.76 -5.84
N LEU A 466 -26.56 8.36 -6.50
CA LEU A 466 -26.41 9.82 -6.51
C LEU A 466 -27.43 10.51 -7.41
N VAL A 467 -28.07 9.77 -8.32
CA VAL A 467 -29.25 10.22 -9.07
C VAL A 467 -30.50 10.17 -8.18
N GLU A 468 -30.63 9.12 -7.36
CA GLU A 468 -31.80 8.89 -6.50
C GLU A 468 -31.83 9.72 -5.22
N ALA A 469 -30.68 10.19 -4.73
CA ALA A 469 -30.58 11.04 -3.53
C ALA A 469 -31.02 12.50 -3.76
N MET A 470 -31.73 12.74 -4.86
CA MET A 470 -32.38 13.99 -5.27
C MET A 470 -33.85 13.98 -4.82
#